data_AF-A0A521XJ66-F1
#
_entry.id   AF-A0A521XJ66-F1
#
_cell.length_a   1.000
_cell.length_b   1.000
_cell.length_c   1.000
_cell.angle_alpha   90.00
_cell.angle_beta   90.00
_cell.angle_gamma   90.00
#
_symmetry.space_group_name_H-M   'P 1'
#
loop_
_entity.id
_entity.type
_entity.pdbx_description
1 polymer ?
#
loop_
_entity_poly.entity_id
_entity_poly.type
_entity_poly.pdbx_seq_one_letter_code
_entity_poly.pdbx_strand_id
1 'polypeptide(L)'
;MSPRRSSHPESRHPRSPGPAESGPAGSIRPGCVGDSPDRIDGGLSGRRRATLDVSPRRAGTPWAGPHVGAGRPPSRPPVVADPDGVPVSNPTDQDVTWLTQDAYDRLRSELEDRTGARRTEIVKRIEAAREEGDLKENGGYHAAKEEQGKNEARVRELQHLLEHSRVGAPSSADDEVAPGKVVTVRFPSFDEEETFLLGSREEAAHATVEVYSPTSPLGAAVLGTKVGDATTYTLANGKQMAVEVLAVAPYGG
;
A
#
# COMPACT_ATOMS: atom_id res chain seq x y z
N MET A 1 -21.79 43.02 -47.51
CA MET A 1 -22.67 41.93 -47.97
C MET A 1 -22.73 40.85 -46.91
N SER A 2 -23.91 40.34 -46.57
CA SER A 2 -24.09 38.97 -46.07
C SER A 2 -24.41 38.07 -47.26
N PRO A 3 -23.92 36.82 -47.32
CA PRO A 3 -24.68 35.64 -46.83
C PRO A 3 -23.75 34.60 -46.14
N ARG A 4 -24.16 33.43 -45.63
CA ARG A 4 -25.47 32.75 -45.42
C ARG A 4 -25.30 31.76 -44.25
N ARG A 5 -26.39 31.46 -43.53
CA ARG A 5 -26.48 30.26 -42.69
C ARG A 5 -26.39 29.00 -43.55
N SER A 6 -25.77 27.95 -43.01
CA SER A 6 -26.10 26.56 -43.34
C SER A 6 -26.09 25.73 -42.05
N SER A 7 -27.25 25.20 -41.70
CA SER A 7 -27.52 24.36 -40.53
C SER A 7 -28.16 23.05 -40.98
N HIS A 8 -28.09 22.01 -40.12
CA HIS A 8 -28.67 20.64 -40.23
C HIS A 8 -27.68 19.52 -40.62
N PRO A 9 -27.92 18.27 -40.17
CA PRO A 9 -28.46 17.91 -38.85
C PRO A 9 -27.77 16.71 -38.19
N GLU A 10 -28.11 16.51 -36.92
CA GLU A 10 -27.80 15.34 -36.10
C GLU A 10 -28.55 14.07 -36.60
N SER A 11 -27.84 12.97 -36.81
CA SER A 11 -28.43 11.67 -37.18
C SER A 11 -28.42 10.73 -35.98
N ARG A 12 -29.54 10.67 -35.25
CA ARG A 12 -29.80 9.65 -34.21
C ARG A 12 -30.80 8.58 -34.69
N HIS A 13 -30.71 7.43 -34.01
CA HIS A 13 -31.66 6.32 -33.97
C HIS A 13 -31.60 5.29 -35.11
N PRO A 14 -32.03 4.03 -34.86
CA PRO A 14 -32.62 3.48 -33.62
C PRO A 14 -31.82 2.34 -32.95
N ARG A 15 -31.99 2.21 -31.62
CA ARG A 15 -31.79 0.94 -30.89
C ARG A 15 -33.16 0.29 -30.68
N SER A 16 -33.32 -0.95 -31.12
CA SER A 16 -34.47 -1.84 -30.84
C SER A 16 -34.00 -3.31 -30.94
N PRO A 17 -34.75 -4.32 -30.46
CA PRO A 17 -34.94 -4.56 -29.02
C PRO A 17 -34.85 -6.06 -28.63
N GLY A 18 -34.85 -6.33 -27.33
CA GLY A 18 -35.54 -7.51 -26.79
C GLY A 18 -34.70 -8.72 -26.35
N PRO A 19 -35.31 -9.65 -25.58
CA PRO A 19 -34.58 -10.55 -24.68
C PRO A 19 -34.72 -12.04 -25.02
N ALA A 20 -33.96 -12.88 -24.32
CA ALA A 20 -34.26 -14.30 -24.18
C ALA A 20 -33.87 -14.80 -22.78
N GLU A 21 -34.87 -15.14 -21.95
CA GLU A 21 -34.69 -16.02 -20.79
C GLU A 21 -34.54 -17.47 -21.25
N SER A 22 -33.73 -18.26 -20.55
CA SER A 22 -34.01 -19.69 -20.34
C SER A 22 -33.10 -20.31 -19.27
N GLY A 23 -33.71 -20.82 -18.19
CA GLY A 23 -33.15 -21.92 -17.41
C GLY A 23 -33.37 -23.29 -18.11
N PRO A 24 -33.26 -24.46 -17.43
CA PRO A 24 -33.52 -24.64 -16.00
C PRO A 24 -32.57 -25.60 -15.23
N ALA A 25 -32.96 -25.81 -13.97
CA ALA A 25 -32.43 -26.71 -12.93
C ALA A 25 -31.97 -28.13 -13.31
N GLY A 26 -31.11 -28.71 -12.45
CA GLY A 26 -30.81 -30.15 -12.43
C GLY A 26 -30.16 -30.69 -11.14
N SER A 27 -30.90 -31.54 -10.40
CA SER A 27 -30.43 -32.67 -9.56
C SER A 27 -29.30 -32.41 -8.52
N ILE A 28 -29.60 -32.13 -7.25
CA ILE A 28 -29.84 -33.12 -6.18
C ILE A 28 -29.11 -34.47 -6.35
N ARG A 29 -28.18 -34.80 -5.43
CA ARG A 29 -27.95 -36.15 -4.88
C ARG A 29 -27.33 -36.06 -3.47
N PRO A 30 -27.99 -36.57 -2.42
CA PRO A 30 -27.37 -36.86 -1.13
C PRO A 30 -27.08 -38.36 -0.96
N GLY A 31 -26.10 -38.70 -0.11
CA GLY A 31 -26.07 -40.00 0.58
C GLY A 31 -24.82 -40.87 0.42
N CYS A 32 -24.58 -41.65 1.49
CA CYS A 32 -23.60 -42.72 1.74
C CYS A 32 -22.32 -42.26 2.46
N VAL A 33 -22.17 -42.38 3.80
CA VAL A 33 -22.34 -43.53 4.75
C VAL A 33 -21.11 -44.45 4.76
N GLY A 34 -20.61 -44.72 5.98
CA GLY A 34 -19.53 -45.65 6.31
C GLY A 34 -18.25 -44.94 6.75
N ASP A 35 -17.53 -45.35 7.80
CA ASP A 35 -17.89 -46.28 8.88
C ASP A 35 -16.95 -46.07 10.09
N SER A 36 -17.28 -46.60 11.26
CA SER A 36 -16.40 -46.64 12.46
C SER A 36 -16.67 -47.95 13.18
N PRO A 37 -15.65 -48.75 13.49
CA PRO A 37 -14.81 -48.57 14.70
C PRO A 37 -13.32 -48.94 14.43
N ASP A 38 -12.34 -49.13 15.33
CA ASP A 38 -12.19 -49.38 16.79
C ASP A 38 -10.90 -48.64 17.26
N ARG A 39 -10.78 -48.04 18.46
CA ARG A 39 -10.66 -48.61 19.81
C ARG A 39 -9.54 -49.64 20.03
N ILE A 40 -8.36 -49.18 20.49
CA ILE A 40 -7.44 -49.97 21.34
C ILE A 40 -6.89 -49.09 22.47
N ASP A 41 -6.84 -49.64 23.68
CA ASP A 41 -6.35 -49.04 24.93
C ASP A 41 -4.83 -49.16 25.14
N GLY A 42 -4.29 -48.28 26.00
CA GLY A 42 -3.21 -48.66 26.94
C GLY A 42 -1.82 -48.06 26.70
N GLY A 43 -1.14 -47.63 27.78
CA GLY A 43 0.28 -47.22 27.68
C GLY A 43 0.89 -46.39 28.82
N LEU A 44 0.55 -46.61 30.10
CA LEU A 44 1.18 -45.90 31.23
C LEU A 44 2.64 -46.37 31.49
N SER A 45 3.64 -45.54 31.15
CA SER A 45 4.88 -45.29 31.94
C SER A 45 5.70 -44.17 31.26
N GLY A 46 6.60 -43.42 31.90
CA GLY A 46 7.24 -43.60 33.19
C GLY A 46 8.00 -42.35 33.64
N ARG A 47 8.54 -42.37 34.86
CA ARG A 47 9.04 -41.20 35.60
C ARG A 47 10.50 -40.85 35.30
N ARG A 48 10.86 -39.56 35.44
CA ARG A 48 12.14 -38.94 35.87
C ARG A 48 11.93 -37.42 35.68
N ARG A 49 11.90 -36.50 36.65
CA ARG A 49 12.61 -36.29 37.94
C ARG A 49 14.14 -36.15 37.80
N ALA A 50 14.57 -34.92 37.54
CA ALA A 50 15.87 -34.33 37.89
C ALA A 50 15.56 -32.95 38.50
N THR A 51 15.48 -32.86 39.83
CA THR A 51 16.54 -32.35 40.73
C THR A 51 16.79 -30.85 40.60
N LEU A 52 16.26 -30.13 41.58
CA LEU A 52 16.62 -28.76 41.94
C LEU A 52 18.12 -28.71 42.30
N ASP A 53 18.86 -27.74 41.79
CA ASP A 53 20.02 -27.20 42.52
C ASP A 53 19.67 -25.80 43.01
N VAL A 54 19.58 -25.68 44.34
CA VAL A 54 19.46 -24.40 45.06
C VAL A 54 20.60 -24.40 46.06
N SER A 55 21.73 -23.82 45.65
CA SER A 55 22.89 -23.62 46.51
C SER A 55 22.84 -22.25 47.21
N PRO A 56 23.31 -22.13 48.48
CA PRO A 56 22.84 -21.08 49.38
C PRO A 56 23.67 -19.79 49.43
N ARG A 57 23.04 -18.78 50.04
CA ARG A 57 23.53 -17.41 50.27
C ARG A 57 24.89 -17.34 50.98
N ARG A 58 25.72 -16.36 50.61
CA ARG A 58 26.67 -15.70 51.54
C ARG A 58 26.32 -14.22 51.67
N ALA A 59 26.17 -13.76 52.91
CA ALA A 59 26.02 -12.35 53.22
C ALA A 59 27.41 -11.69 53.34
N GLY A 60 27.52 -10.45 52.87
CA GLY A 60 28.68 -9.58 53.03
C GLY A 60 28.21 -8.14 53.24
N THR A 61 28.75 -7.50 54.29
CA THR A 61 28.33 -6.22 54.88
C THR A 61 28.51 -5.03 53.93
N PRO A 62 27.66 -3.97 53.97
CA PRO A 62 27.76 -2.83 53.05
C PRO A 62 28.89 -1.84 53.39
N TRP A 63 29.38 -1.14 52.37
CA TRP A 63 30.18 0.08 52.50
C TRP A 63 29.47 1.25 51.79
N ALA A 64 29.53 2.46 52.38
CA ALA A 64 28.75 3.61 51.93
C ALA A 64 29.62 4.77 51.39
N GLY A 65 29.51 5.02 50.09
CA GLY A 65 29.80 6.29 49.39
C GLY A 65 31.23 6.84 49.46
N PRO A 66 31.46 8.10 49.00
CA PRO A 66 30.63 8.91 48.07
C PRO A 66 30.75 8.40 46.61
N HIS A 67 30.67 9.15 45.48
CA HIS A 67 30.56 10.59 45.19
C HIS A 67 29.70 10.84 43.92
N VAL A 68 29.51 12.12 43.56
CA VAL A 68 28.80 12.58 42.34
C VAL A 68 29.66 12.55 41.07
N GLY A 69 29.04 12.19 39.94
CA GLY A 69 29.59 12.35 38.58
C GLY A 69 28.48 12.28 37.54
N ALA A 70 28.29 13.34 36.75
CA ALA A 70 27.18 13.40 35.80
C ALA A 70 27.35 12.39 34.65
N GLY A 71 26.42 11.44 34.56
CA GLY A 71 26.39 10.46 33.48
C GLY A 71 26.05 11.12 32.13
N ARG A 72 27.07 11.32 31.30
CA ARG A 72 26.90 11.61 29.87
C ARG A 72 26.05 10.48 29.25
N PRO A 73 24.99 10.76 28.47
CA PRO A 73 24.19 9.71 27.84
C PRO A 73 25.07 8.84 26.94
N PRO A 74 24.76 7.54 26.78
CA PRO A 74 25.58 6.65 25.97
C PRO A 74 25.67 7.18 24.54
N SER A 75 26.89 7.45 24.11
CA SER A 75 27.16 7.83 22.73
C SER A 75 26.71 6.70 21.80
N ARG A 76 25.84 7.04 20.84
CA ARG A 76 25.48 6.19 19.69
C ARG A 76 26.73 5.47 19.17
N PRO A 77 26.66 4.17 18.83
CA PRO A 77 27.76 3.53 18.11
C PRO A 77 28.01 4.28 16.80
N PRO A 78 29.27 4.38 16.33
CA PRO A 78 29.54 4.94 15.02
C PRO A 78 28.83 4.09 13.95
N VAL A 79 28.25 4.77 12.97
CA VAL A 79 27.74 4.13 11.75
C VAL A 79 28.89 3.35 11.14
N VAL A 80 28.69 2.05 10.92
CA VAL A 80 29.61 1.24 10.12
C VAL A 80 29.48 1.77 8.68
N ALA A 81 30.52 2.44 8.20
CA ALA A 81 30.58 2.86 6.81
C ALA A 81 31.02 1.67 5.96
N ASP A 82 30.16 1.24 5.04
CA ASP A 82 30.58 0.37 3.93
C ASP A 82 31.63 1.09 3.08
N PRO A 83 32.62 0.35 2.52
CA PRO A 83 33.79 0.94 1.87
C PRO A 83 33.49 1.72 0.58
N ASP A 84 32.30 1.53 -0.01
CA ASP A 84 31.90 2.12 -1.30
C ASP A 84 31.27 3.52 -1.18
N GLY A 85 31.09 4.06 0.03
CA GLY A 85 30.71 5.46 0.25
C GLY A 85 29.30 5.85 -0.24
N VAL A 86 28.47 4.89 -0.66
CA VAL A 86 27.06 5.12 -0.97
C VAL A 86 26.29 5.31 0.35
N PRO A 87 25.52 6.39 0.54
CA PRO A 87 24.65 6.50 1.70
C PRO A 87 23.53 5.48 1.56
N VAL A 88 23.60 4.40 2.33
CA VAL A 88 22.46 3.50 2.54
C VAL A 88 21.46 4.25 3.40
N SER A 89 20.62 5.08 2.76
CA SER A 89 19.52 5.75 3.42
C SER A 89 18.51 4.72 3.87
N ASN A 90 18.54 4.37 5.16
CA ASN A 90 17.35 3.86 5.84
C ASN A 90 16.20 4.82 5.50
N PRO A 91 15.02 4.32 5.10
CA PRO A 91 13.88 5.19 4.83
C PRO A 91 13.59 5.97 6.11
N THR A 92 13.66 7.29 5.99
CA THR A 92 13.11 8.20 7.00
C THR A 92 11.61 7.95 7.09
N ASP A 93 10.97 8.29 8.21
CA ASP A 93 9.50 8.11 8.36
C ASP A 93 8.69 8.82 7.25
N GLN A 94 9.32 9.80 6.60
CA GLN A 94 8.84 10.58 5.45
C GLN A 94 8.72 9.78 4.13
N ASP A 95 9.45 8.67 3.97
CA ASP A 95 9.40 7.80 2.79
C ASP A 95 8.36 6.67 2.93
N VAL A 96 7.74 6.54 4.11
CA VAL A 96 6.77 5.48 4.40
C VAL A 96 5.45 5.79 3.71
N THR A 97 5.07 4.94 2.76
CA THR A 97 3.75 5.06 2.11
C THR A 97 2.67 4.49 3.02
N TRP A 98 1.67 5.28 3.37
CA TRP A 98 0.54 4.80 4.15
C TRP A 98 -0.59 4.31 3.24
N LEU A 99 -1.19 3.19 3.64
CA LEU A 99 -2.32 2.54 2.96
C LEU A 99 -3.41 2.19 3.98
N THR A 100 -4.67 2.31 3.58
CA THR A 100 -5.80 1.68 4.25
C THR A 100 -5.69 0.16 4.17
N GLN A 101 -6.38 -0.53 5.09
CA GLN A 101 -6.45 -1.99 5.09
C GLN A 101 -7.05 -2.53 3.79
N ASP A 102 -8.15 -1.93 3.32
CA ASP A 102 -8.81 -2.27 2.06
C ASP A 102 -7.87 -2.13 0.85
N ALA A 103 -7.08 -1.05 0.78
CA ALA A 103 -6.10 -0.87 -0.30
C ALA A 103 -4.96 -1.88 -0.23
N TYR A 104 -4.43 -2.17 0.95
CA TYR A 104 -3.42 -3.20 1.13
C TYR A 104 -3.92 -4.57 0.64
N ASP A 105 -5.14 -4.95 1.02
CA ASP A 105 -5.74 -6.23 0.63
C ASP A 105 -6.05 -6.28 -0.87
N ARG A 106 -6.51 -5.18 -1.48
CA ARG A 106 -6.67 -5.05 -2.94
C ARG A 106 -5.35 -5.21 -3.69
N LEU A 107 -4.30 -4.48 -3.29
CA LEU A 107 -2.98 -4.50 -3.92
C LEU A 107 -2.29 -5.86 -3.75
N ARG A 108 -2.48 -6.50 -2.60
CA ARG A 108 -2.04 -7.87 -2.34
C ARG A 108 -2.74 -8.87 -3.25
N SER A 109 -4.06 -8.76 -3.42
CA SER A 109 -4.83 -9.60 -4.35
C SER A 109 -4.37 -9.40 -5.80
N GLU A 110 -4.07 -8.16 -6.21
CA GLU A 110 -3.46 -7.87 -7.52
C GLU A 110 -2.09 -8.56 -7.66
N LEU A 111 -1.25 -8.53 -6.62
CA LEU A 111 0.06 -9.20 -6.64
C LEU A 111 -0.07 -10.74 -6.73
N GLU A 112 -1.04 -11.34 -6.04
CA GLU A 112 -1.29 -12.78 -6.05
C GLU A 112 -1.77 -13.25 -7.44
N ASP A 113 -2.70 -12.54 -8.10
CA ASP A 113 -3.08 -12.81 -9.50
C ASP A 113 -1.89 -12.70 -10.46
N ARG A 114 -1.16 -11.59 -10.37
CA ARG A 114 -0.05 -11.27 -11.28
C ARG A 114 1.13 -12.21 -11.18
N THR A 115 1.37 -12.78 -10.00
CA THR A 115 2.45 -13.74 -9.78
C THR A 115 2.03 -15.18 -10.07
N GLY A 116 0.74 -15.48 -9.94
CA GLY A 116 0.11 -16.77 -10.23
C GLY A 116 -0.52 -16.85 -11.63
N ALA A 117 -1.86 -16.80 -11.69
CA ALA A 117 -2.66 -17.12 -12.88
C ALA A 117 -2.22 -16.33 -14.12
N ARG A 118 -2.15 -15.00 -14.01
CA ARG A 118 -1.81 -14.12 -15.13
C ARG A 118 -0.40 -14.34 -15.67
N ARG A 119 0.58 -14.63 -14.81
CA ARG A 119 1.94 -14.98 -15.25
C ARG A 119 1.93 -16.29 -16.05
N THR A 120 1.18 -17.29 -15.60
CA THR A 120 1.01 -18.56 -16.31
C THR A 120 0.32 -18.37 -17.67
N GLU A 121 -0.69 -17.51 -17.77
CA GLU A 121 -1.35 -17.19 -19.05
C GLU A 121 -0.44 -16.47 -20.03
N ILE A 122 0.40 -15.55 -19.56
CA ILE A 122 1.42 -14.89 -20.40
C ILE A 122 2.43 -15.91 -20.92
N VAL A 123 2.93 -16.83 -20.07
CA VAL A 123 3.86 -17.89 -20.48
C VAL A 123 3.24 -18.78 -21.56
N LYS A 124 2.00 -19.26 -21.36
CA LYS A 124 1.29 -20.07 -22.37
C LYS A 124 1.12 -19.36 -23.71
N ARG A 125 0.90 -18.03 -23.71
CA ARG A 125 0.81 -17.24 -24.95
C ARG A 125 2.16 -17.03 -25.63
N ILE A 126 3.25 -16.89 -24.86
CA ILE A 126 4.61 -16.89 -25.42
C ILE A 126 4.93 -18.25 -26.06
N GLU A 127 4.54 -19.36 -25.41
CA GLU A 127 4.72 -20.72 -25.93
C GLU A 127 3.93 -20.95 -27.23
N ALA A 128 2.62 -20.63 -27.23
CA ALA A 128 1.78 -20.76 -28.43
C ALA A 128 2.29 -19.91 -29.60
N ALA A 129 2.67 -18.65 -29.37
CA ALA A 129 3.25 -17.79 -30.41
C ALA A 129 4.64 -18.29 -30.88
N ARG A 130 5.36 -19.05 -30.06
CA ARG A 130 6.65 -19.65 -30.45
C ARG A 130 6.49 -20.84 -31.40
N GLU A 131 5.36 -21.53 -31.35
CA GLU A 131 5.03 -22.65 -32.25
C GLU A 131 4.58 -22.19 -33.64
N GLU A 132 4.17 -20.93 -33.78
CA GLU A 132 3.58 -20.35 -35.00
C GLU A 132 4.60 -19.98 -36.10
N GLY A 133 5.91 -20.04 -35.84
CA GLY A 133 6.95 -19.97 -36.88
C GLY A 133 8.12 -19.03 -36.58
N ASP A 134 8.48 -18.17 -37.54
CA ASP A 134 9.63 -17.26 -37.42
C ASP A 134 9.37 -16.18 -36.36
N LEU A 135 10.08 -16.31 -35.24
CA LEU A 135 9.97 -15.42 -34.08
C LEU A 135 10.35 -13.97 -34.37
N LYS A 136 11.05 -13.70 -35.48
CA LYS A 136 11.46 -12.34 -35.87
C LYS A 136 10.33 -11.54 -36.51
N GLU A 137 9.41 -12.21 -37.20
CA GLU A 137 8.27 -11.59 -37.86
C GLU A 137 6.95 -11.83 -37.10
N ASN A 138 6.95 -12.72 -36.08
CA ASN A 138 5.76 -12.98 -35.25
C ASN A 138 5.48 -11.82 -34.26
N GLY A 139 4.57 -10.92 -34.66
CA GLY A 139 4.07 -9.84 -33.81
C GLY A 139 3.37 -10.31 -32.52
N GLY A 140 2.76 -11.50 -32.51
CA GLY A 140 2.15 -12.11 -31.33
C GLY A 140 3.19 -12.50 -30.27
N TYR A 141 4.33 -13.05 -30.69
CA TYR A 141 5.46 -13.35 -29.80
C TYR A 141 6.01 -12.06 -29.17
N HIS A 142 6.23 -11.02 -29.98
CA HIS A 142 6.67 -9.71 -29.49
C HIS A 142 5.67 -9.09 -28.49
N ALA A 143 4.37 -9.11 -28.80
CA ALA A 143 3.32 -8.60 -27.92
C ALA A 143 3.27 -9.37 -26.58
N ALA A 144 3.38 -10.70 -26.62
CA ALA A 144 3.39 -11.52 -25.40
C ALA A 144 4.65 -11.28 -24.54
N LYS A 145 5.81 -11.05 -25.17
CA LYS A 145 7.05 -10.64 -24.48
C LYS A 145 6.95 -9.24 -23.87
N GLU A 146 6.32 -8.28 -24.54
CA GLU A 146 6.03 -6.97 -23.95
C GLU A 146 5.09 -7.07 -22.75
N GLU A 147 4.03 -7.88 -22.84
CA GLU A 147 3.09 -8.05 -21.73
C GLU A 147 3.76 -8.73 -20.54
N GLN A 148 4.65 -9.70 -20.76
CA GLN A 148 5.52 -10.23 -19.72
C GLN A 148 6.31 -9.11 -19.05
N GLY A 149 6.98 -8.25 -19.82
CA GLY A 149 7.72 -7.11 -19.28
C GLY A 149 6.86 -6.17 -18.45
N LYS A 150 5.65 -5.84 -18.93
CA LYS A 150 4.67 -4.98 -18.23
C LYS A 150 4.17 -5.63 -16.93
N ASN A 151 3.89 -6.93 -16.93
CA ASN A 151 3.48 -7.65 -15.73
C ASN A 151 4.60 -7.71 -14.69
N GLU A 152 5.82 -8.09 -15.10
CA GLU A 152 6.96 -8.16 -14.18
C GLU A 152 7.39 -6.79 -13.64
N ALA A 153 7.13 -5.70 -14.37
CA ALA A 153 7.33 -4.34 -13.87
C ALA A 153 6.33 -4.01 -12.74
N ARG A 154 5.03 -4.24 -12.95
CA ARG A 154 4.00 -4.01 -11.93
C ARG A 154 4.12 -4.95 -10.73
N VAL A 155 4.55 -6.20 -10.92
CA VAL A 155 4.87 -7.12 -9.81
C VAL A 155 5.96 -6.53 -8.90
N ARG A 156 7.04 -5.99 -9.47
CA ARG A 156 8.10 -5.34 -8.69
C ARG A 156 7.65 -4.07 -7.98
N GLU A 157 6.82 -3.25 -8.63
CA GLU A 157 6.20 -2.07 -8.01
C GLU A 157 5.32 -2.45 -6.81
N LEU A 158 4.40 -3.41 -6.99
CA LEU A 158 3.52 -3.91 -5.93
C LEU A 158 4.29 -4.53 -4.76
N GLN A 159 5.33 -5.33 -5.04
CA GLN A 159 6.19 -5.90 -4.00
C GLN A 159 6.87 -4.81 -3.19
N HIS A 160 7.50 -3.82 -3.86
CA HIS A 160 8.17 -2.73 -3.18
C HIS A 160 7.19 -1.90 -2.33
N LEU A 161 6.02 -1.55 -2.88
CA LEU A 161 4.98 -0.81 -2.18
C LEU A 161 4.45 -1.57 -0.95
N LEU A 162 4.12 -2.86 -1.08
CA LEU A 162 3.57 -3.66 0.02
C LEU A 162 4.62 -3.97 1.11
N GLU A 163 5.91 -3.97 0.77
CA GLU A 163 7.02 -4.13 1.73
C GLU A 163 7.34 -2.84 2.51
N HIS A 164 7.25 -1.68 1.85
CA HIS A 164 7.65 -0.39 2.41
C HIS A 164 6.47 0.45 2.92
N SER A 165 5.25 -0.10 2.89
CA SER A 165 4.04 0.59 3.35
C SER A 165 3.69 0.28 4.81
N ARG A 166 2.98 1.21 5.45
CA ARG A 166 2.29 0.99 6.71
C ARG A 166 0.78 0.95 6.49
N VAL A 167 0.13 -0.01 7.14
CA VAL A 167 -1.31 -0.23 7.03
C VAL A 167 -2.02 0.31 8.25
N GLY A 168 -3.11 1.06 8.03
CA GLY A 168 -3.99 1.56 9.08
C GLY A 168 -3.82 3.05 9.38
N ALA A 169 -4.36 3.49 10.52
CA ALA A 169 -4.39 4.90 10.90
C ALA A 169 -2.98 5.43 11.23
N PRO A 170 -2.63 6.66 10.79
CA PRO A 170 -1.36 7.28 11.13
C PRO A 170 -1.24 7.53 12.63
N SER A 171 -0.04 7.25 13.17
CA SER A 171 0.28 7.43 14.60
C SER A 171 0.65 8.87 14.98
N SER A 172 0.41 9.86 14.11
CA SER A 172 0.66 11.27 14.41
C SER A 172 -0.42 11.86 15.32
N ALA A 173 -0.09 12.96 16.02
CA ALA A 173 -1.06 13.65 16.87
C ALA A 173 -2.31 14.06 16.07
N ASP A 174 -3.50 14.03 16.66
CA ASP A 174 -4.77 14.22 15.94
C ASP A 174 -4.78 15.50 15.08
N ASP A 175 -4.20 16.59 15.61
CA ASP A 175 -4.08 17.92 14.99
C ASP A 175 -2.98 18.05 13.93
N GLU A 176 -2.13 17.03 13.75
CA GLU A 176 -0.95 17.06 12.86
C GLU A 176 -1.22 16.35 11.52
N VAL A 177 -0.92 17.03 10.42
CA VAL A 177 -1.03 16.50 9.06
C VAL A 177 0.00 15.39 8.83
N ALA A 178 -0.48 14.19 8.51
CA ALA A 178 0.35 13.05 8.15
C ALA A 178 -0.33 12.22 7.04
N PRO A 179 0.40 11.33 6.34
CA PRO A 179 -0.21 10.49 5.33
C PRO A 179 -1.22 9.52 5.97
N GLY A 180 -2.32 9.22 5.28
CA GLY A 180 -3.49 8.52 5.85
C GLY A 180 -4.49 9.43 6.55
N LYS A 181 -4.33 10.76 6.48
CA LYS A 181 -5.30 11.74 7.00
C LYS A 181 -5.98 12.53 5.89
N VAL A 182 -7.25 12.86 6.13
CA VAL A 182 -7.97 13.90 5.40
C VAL A 182 -7.59 15.25 5.99
N VAL A 183 -7.22 16.19 5.12
CA VAL A 183 -6.82 17.55 5.46
C VAL A 183 -7.77 18.50 4.73
N THR A 184 -8.34 19.45 5.46
CA THR A 184 -9.02 20.62 4.87
C THR A 184 -8.06 21.80 4.95
N VAL A 185 -7.80 22.40 3.80
CA VAL A 185 -6.95 23.58 3.66
C VAL A 185 -7.72 24.76 3.10
N ARG A 186 -7.25 25.97 3.38
CA ARG A 186 -7.73 27.22 2.78
C ARG A 186 -6.63 27.90 1.98
N PHE A 187 -6.98 28.47 0.83
CA PHE A 187 -6.09 29.31 0.01
C PHE A 187 -6.44 30.79 0.20
N PRO A 188 -5.71 31.57 1.03
CA PRO A 188 -6.09 32.95 1.35
C PRO A 188 -6.06 33.92 0.16
N SER A 189 -5.44 33.51 -0.96
CA SER A 189 -5.40 34.31 -2.20
C SER A 189 -6.71 34.27 -3.00
N PHE A 190 -7.56 33.26 -2.77
CA PHE A 190 -8.81 33.04 -3.50
C PHE A 190 -10.03 32.91 -2.57
N ASP A 191 -9.80 32.76 -1.26
CA ASP A 191 -10.83 32.46 -0.24
C ASP A 191 -11.59 31.15 -0.53
N GLU A 192 -10.86 30.18 -1.08
CA GLU A 192 -11.35 28.84 -1.42
C GLU A 192 -10.83 27.82 -0.40
N GLU A 193 -11.68 26.84 -0.06
CA GLU A 193 -11.35 25.70 0.79
C GLU A 193 -11.32 24.41 -0.03
N GLU A 194 -10.36 23.54 0.26
CA GLU A 194 -10.17 22.26 -0.44
C GLU A 194 -9.95 21.15 0.59
N THR A 195 -10.57 19.99 0.40
CA THR A 195 -10.47 18.85 1.32
C THR A 195 -9.98 17.61 0.58
N PHE A 196 -8.86 17.05 1.03
CA PHE A 196 -8.18 15.96 0.35
C PHE A 196 -7.57 14.95 1.32
N LEU A 197 -7.37 13.72 0.85
CA LEU A 197 -6.58 12.70 1.54
C LEU A 197 -5.10 12.86 1.18
N LEU A 198 -4.24 12.99 2.18
CA LEU A 198 -2.79 12.90 1.99
C LEU A 198 -2.42 11.41 1.94
N GLY A 199 -2.14 10.84 0.76
CA GLY A 199 -2.06 9.39 0.59
C GLY A 199 -1.37 8.92 -0.69
N SER A 200 -1.33 7.60 -0.89
CA SER A 200 -0.76 7.02 -2.11
C SER A 200 -1.72 7.16 -3.30
N ARG A 201 -1.22 7.07 -4.54
CA ARG A 201 -2.08 7.07 -5.74
C ARG A 201 -2.97 5.83 -5.84
N GLU A 202 -2.61 4.73 -5.19
CA GLU A 202 -3.41 3.51 -5.18
C GLU A 202 -4.72 3.68 -4.36
N GLU A 203 -4.76 4.70 -3.49
CA GLU A 203 -5.99 5.13 -2.81
C GLU A 203 -6.89 6.01 -3.68
N ALA A 204 -6.31 6.75 -4.63
CA ALA A 204 -7.04 7.74 -5.44
C ALA A 204 -8.17 7.15 -6.29
N ALA A 205 -8.10 5.87 -6.64
CA ALA A 205 -9.16 5.18 -7.38
C ALA A 205 -10.39 4.80 -6.54
N HIS A 206 -10.30 4.91 -5.20
CA HIS A 206 -11.32 4.44 -4.27
C HIS A 206 -11.68 5.46 -3.18
N ALA A 207 -10.89 6.52 -3.00
CA ALA A 207 -11.21 7.60 -2.08
C ALA A 207 -12.44 8.42 -2.51
N THR A 208 -13.22 8.87 -1.53
CA THR A 208 -14.37 9.77 -1.74
C THR A 208 -13.97 11.25 -1.87
N VAL A 209 -12.70 11.56 -1.61
CA VAL A 209 -12.06 12.88 -1.70
C VAL A 209 -10.88 12.81 -2.65
N GLU A 210 -10.41 13.96 -3.14
CA GLU A 210 -9.18 14.00 -3.94
C GLU A 210 -7.98 13.52 -3.11
N VAL A 211 -6.98 12.92 -3.77
CA VAL A 211 -5.82 12.32 -3.10
C VAL A 211 -4.53 12.94 -3.62
N TYR A 212 -3.78 13.58 -2.72
CA TYR A 212 -2.46 14.14 -3.01
C TYR A 212 -1.38 13.29 -2.37
N SER A 213 -0.27 13.09 -3.09
CA SER A 213 0.89 12.40 -2.52
C SER A 213 1.65 13.31 -1.54
N PRO A 214 2.27 12.75 -0.49
CA PRO A 214 3.23 13.48 0.37
C PRO A 214 4.39 14.11 -0.41
N THR A 215 4.71 13.56 -1.58
CA THR A 215 5.74 14.06 -2.52
C THR A 215 5.26 15.15 -3.47
N SER A 216 3.99 15.53 -3.45
CA SER A 216 3.46 16.64 -4.27
C SER A 216 3.83 18.01 -3.67
N PRO A 217 3.88 19.10 -4.46
CA PRO A 217 4.24 20.43 -3.94
C PRO A 217 3.35 20.92 -2.80
N LEU A 218 2.04 20.63 -2.85
CA LEU A 218 1.10 20.94 -1.77
C LEU A 218 1.31 19.98 -0.59
N GLY A 219 1.30 18.66 -0.84
CA GLY A 219 1.45 17.63 0.17
C GLY A 219 2.72 17.78 1.01
N ALA A 220 3.86 18.04 0.36
CA ALA A 220 5.15 18.24 1.02
C ALA A 220 5.23 19.53 1.87
N ALA A 221 4.40 20.53 1.58
CA ALA A 221 4.37 21.79 2.32
C ALA A 221 3.45 21.76 3.54
N VAL A 222 2.39 20.94 3.51
CA VAL A 222 1.49 20.71 4.66
C VAL A 222 1.93 19.53 5.53
N LEU A 223 2.86 18.67 5.08
CA LEU A 223 3.30 17.50 5.83
C LEU A 223 3.94 17.91 7.18
N GLY A 224 3.38 17.42 8.28
CA GLY A 224 3.81 17.72 9.65
C GLY A 224 3.36 19.10 10.19
N THR A 225 2.59 19.88 9.44
CA THR A 225 1.97 21.12 9.99
C THR A 225 0.72 20.79 10.81
N LYS A 226 0.33 21.68 11.71
CA LYS A 226 -0.83 21.51 12.59
C LYS A 226 -2.04 22.30 12.12
N VAL A 227 -3.22 21.95 12.63
CA VAL A 227 -4.44 22.76 12.50
C VAL A 227 -4.19 24.17 13.02
N GLY A 228 -4.46 25.18 12.18
CA GLY A 228 -4.19 26.60 12.42
C GLY A 228 -2.84 27.10 11.89
N ASP A 229 -1.96 26.22 11.40
CA ASP A 229 -0.69 26.63 10.79
C ASP A 229 -0.90 27.10 9.33
N ALA A 230 -0.12 28.10 8.92
CA ALA A 230 -0.01 28.56 7.54
C ALA A 230 1.38 28.25 6.98
N THR A 231 1.41 27.71 5.77
CA THR A 231 2.61 27.30 5.03
C THR A 231 2.56 27.85 3.60
N THR A 232 3.66 27.75 2.86
CA THR A 232 3.76 28.22 1.48
C THR A 232 4.46 27.21 0.59
N TYR A 233 3.95 27.00 -0.62
CA TYR A 233 4.56 26.11 -1.61
C TYR A 233 4.72 26.75 -2.98
N THR A 234 5.64 26.23 -3.77
CA THR A 234 5.93 26.73 -5.12
C THR A 234 5.08 26.01 -6.16
N LEU A 235 4.30 26.78 -6.91
CA LEU A 235 3.56 26.31 -8.08
C LEU A 235 4.50 26.05 -9.27
N ALA A 236 4.05 25.24 -10.23
CA ALA A 236 4.79 24.94 -11.46
C ALA A 236 5.17 26.18 -12.31
N ASN A 237 4.52 27.33 -12.06
CA ASN A 237 4.81 28.62 -12.69
C ASN A 237 5.85 29.47 -11.91
N GLY A 238 6.45 28.92 -10.85
CA GLY A 238 7.45 29.60 -10.01
C GLY A 238 6.90 30.58 -8.97
N LYS A 239 5.58 30.77 -8.89
CA LYS A 239 4.95 31.60 -7.85
C LYS A 239 4.81 30.81 -6.56
N GLN A 240 4.94 31.49 -5.42
CA GLN A 240 4.56 30.93 -4.12
C GLN A 240 3.05 31.08 -3.92
N MET A 241 2.42 30.04 -3.37
CA MET A 241 1.04 30.05 -2.91
C MET A 241 1.01 29.78 -1.41
N ALA A 242 0.28 30.62 -0.66
CA ALA A 242 0.03 30.41 0.76
C ALA A 242 -1.17 29.47 0.94
N VAL A 243 -1.09 28.62 1.95
CA VAL A 243 -2.14 27.66 2.31
C VAL A 243 -2.17 27.51 3.83
N GLU A 244 -3.36 27.41 4.41
CA GLU A 244 -3.61 27.32 5.84
C GLU A 244 -4.38 26.03 6.15
N VAL A 245 -3.96 25.28 7.17
CA VAL A 245 -4.63 24.03 7.54
C VAL A 245 -5.79 24.33 8.49
N LEU A 246 -7.03 24.11 8.05
CA LEU A 246 -8.23 24.36 8.83
C LEU A 246 -8.67 23.17 9.67
N ALA A 247 -8.51 21.95 9.14
CA ALA A 247 -8.91 20.73 9.82
C ALA A 247 -8.05 19.54 9.39
N VAL A 248 -7.90 18.59 10.32
CA VAL A 248 -7.20 17.32 10.11
C VAL A 248 -8.05 16.22 10.75
N ALA A 249 -8.29 15.13 10.01
CA ALA A 249 -9.04 13.96 10.49
C ALA A 249 -8.39 12.67 9.96
N PRO A 250 -8.43 11.56 10.72
CA PRO A 250 -8.01 10.26 10.20
C PRO A 250 -8.94 9.82 9.06
N TYR A 251 -8.40 9.24 7.98
CA TYR A 251 -9.23 8.70 6.91
C TYR A 251 -9.87 7.38 7.35
N GLY A 252 -11.20 7.34 7.34
CA GLY A 252 -11.97 6.24 7.92
C GLY A 252 -12.11 4.99 7.04
N GLY A 253 -12.09 5.15 5.72
CA GLY A 253 -12.39 4.08 4.74
C GLY A 253 -13.88 3.74 4.69
#